data_AF-A0A6N2DQV3-F1
#
_entry.id   AF-A0A6N2DQV3-F1
#
_cell.length_a   1.000
_cell.length_b   1.000
_cell.length_c   1.000
_cell.angle_alpha   90.00
_cell.angle_beta   90.00
_cell.angle_gamma   90.00
#
_symmetry.space_group_name_H-M   'P 1'
#
loop_
_entity.id
_entity.type
_entity.pdbx_description
1 polymer ?
#
loop_
_entity_poly.entity_id
_entity_poly.type
_entity_poly.pdbx_seq_one_letter_code
_entity_poly.pdbx_strand_id
1 'polypeptide(L)'
;MKDPRDIIIAPIVSEKSYALMETGVYTFRVHPAATKPEIRDAVESIWGVEVYKVNTLNRVGKTRRTRGTNRTGQKPDTKRAIVTLAAGEIPLFEN
;
A
#
# COMPACT_ATOMS: atom_id res chain seq x y z
N MET A 1 -18.33 4.02 9.36
CA MET A 1 -17.06 4.53 8.79
C MET A 1 -16.03 3.44 9.00
N LYS A 2 -15.25 3.05 7.98
CA LYS A 2 -14.17 2.05 8.17
C LYS A 2 -13.02 2.72 8.91
N ASP A 3 -12.32 2.00 9.77
CA ASP A 3 -11.10 2.52 10.41
C ASP A 3 -10.04 2.77 9.32
N PRO A 4 -9.41 3.97 9.26
CA PRO A 4 -8.27 4.24 8.38
C PRO A 4 -7.18 3.16 8.43
N ARG A 5 -6.94 2.58 9.60
CA ARG A 5 -5.90 1.55 9.82
C ARG A 5 -6.28 0.18 9.25
N ASP A 6 -7.57 -0.07 9.01
CA ASP A 6 -8.02 -1.25 8.26
C ASP A 6 -7.82 -1.08 6.75
N ILE A 7 -7.80 0.17 6.27
CA ILE A 7 -7.59 0.50 4.86
C ILE A 7 -6.11 0.42 4.50
N ILE A 8 -5.24 1.04 5.30
CA ILE A 8 -3.79 1.08 5.08
C ILE A 8 -3.11 -0.02 5.90
N ILE A 9 -2.76 -1.13 5.24
CA ILE A 9 -2.27 -2.34 5.90
C ILE A 9 -0.78 -2.24 6.26
N ALA A 10 0.06 -1.81 5.31
CA ALA A 10 1.50 -1.73 5.51
C ALA A 10 2.19 -0.90 4.41
N PRO A 11 3.33 -0.25 4.68
CA PRO A 11 4.19 0.29 3.63
C PRO A 11 4.80 -0.83 2.77
N ILE A 12 5.02 -0.56 1.49
CA ILE A 12 5.76 -1.46 0.61
C ILE A 12 7.25 -1.14 0.70
N VAL A 13 8.05 -2.14 1.02
CA VAL A 13 9.52 -2.07 1.05
C VAL A 13 10.07 -2.67 -0.24
N SER A 14 10.70 -1.85 -1.06
CA SER A 14 11.36 -2.22 -2.32
C SER A 14 12.23 -1.06 -2.81
N GLU A 15 13.27 -1.32 -3.59
CA GLU A 15 14.13 -0.27 -4.18
C GLU A 15 13.30 0.83 -4.89
N LYS A 16 12.29 0.41 -5.65
CA LYS A 16 11.39 1.34 -6.34
C LYS A 16 10.56 2.21 -5.37
N SER A 17 10.10 1.66 -4.24
CA SER A 17 9.31 2.45 -3.30
C SER A 17 10.20 3.45 -2.56
N TYR A 18 11.43 3.09 -2.21
CA TYR A 18 12.41 4.04 -1.66
C TYR A 18 12.74 5.17 -2.65
N ALA A 19 13.04 4.85 -3.92
CA ALA A 19 13.33 5.86 -4.93
C ALA A 19 12.16 6.83 -5.18
N LEU A 20 10.92 6.35 -5.07
CA LEU A 20 9.73 7.20 -5.21
C LEU A 20 9.49 8.10 -4.00
N MET A 21 9.91 7.68 -2.80
CA MET A 21 9.73 8.48 -1.59
C MET A 21 10.53 9.79 -1.63
N GLU A 22 11.70 9.80 -2.28
CA GLU A 22 12.48 11.02 -2.53
C GLU A 22 11.70 12.09 -3.31
N THR A 23 10.65 11.67 -4.03
CA THR A 23 9.77 12.55 -4.81
C THR A 23 8.39 12.75 -4.17
N GLY A 24 8.24 12.43 -2.89
CA GLY A 24 6.95 12.56 -2.17
C GLY A 24 5.90 11.51 -2.57
N VAL A 25 6.34 10.38 -3.13
CA VAL A 25 5.46 9.29 -3.58
C VAL A 25 5.65 8.05 -2.73
N TYR A 26 4.59 7.67 -2.01
CA TYR A 26 4.60 6.57 -1.05
C TYR A 26 3.76 5.41 -1.57
N THR A 27 4.21 4.18 -1.31
CA THR A 27 3.50 2.97 -1.75
C THR A 27 3.06 2.14 -0.57
N PHE A 28 1.77 1.82 -0.52
CA PHE A 28 1.13 1.04 0.54
C PHE A 28 0.49 -0.23 0.01
N ARG A 29 0.51 -1.29 0.80
CA ARG A 29 -0.46 -2.38 0.71
C ARG A 29 -1.74 -1.92 1.38
N VAL A 30 -2.85 -2.03 0.67
CA VAL A 30 -4.16 -1.56 1.15
C VAL A 30 -5.18 -2.69 1.07
N HIS A 31 -6.29 -2.52 1.76
CA HIS A 31 -7.40 -3.47 1.71
C HIS A 31 -7.90 -3.66 0.25
N PRO A 32 -8.10 -4.90 -0.23
CA PRO A 32 -8.50 -5.15 -1.62
C PRO A 32 -9.81 -4.47 -2.05
N ALA A 33 -10.73 -4.26 -1.10
CA ALA A 33 -11.99 -3.56 -1.37
C ALA A 33 -11.90 -2.03 -1.26
N ALA A 34 -10.77 -1.46 -0.84
CA ALA A 34 -10.65 -0.02 -0.65
C ALA A 34 -10.65 0.74 -1.99
N THR A 35 -11.42 1.83 -2.04
CA THR A 35 -11.52 2.75 -3.17
C THR A 35 -10.50 3.89 -3.05
N LYS A 36 -10.25 4.63 -4.12
CA LYS A 36 -9.26 5.72 -4.12
C LYS A 36 -9.61 6.86 -3.12
N PRO A 37 -10.87 7.32 -3.00
CA PRO A 37 -11.24 8.31 -1.99
C PRO A 37 -11.00 7.78 -0.58
N GLU A 38 -11.42 6.55 -0.26
CA GLU A 38 -11.17 5.95 1.06
C GLU A 38 -9.66 5.87 1.40
N ILE A 39 -8.82 5.56 0.42
CA ILE A 39 -7.35 5.51 0.61
C ILE A 39 -6.78 6.91 0.84
N ARG A 40 -7.26 7.92 0.11
CA ARG A 40 -6.88 9.32 0.30
C ARG A 40 -7.19 9.73 1.74
N ASP A 41 -8.46 9.62 2.13
CA ASP A 41 -8.95 10.04 3.44
C ASP A 41 -8.21 9.29 4.57
N ALA A 42 -7.91 8.00 4.38
CA ALA A 42 -7.18 7.21 5.36
C ALA A 42 -5.73 7.67 5.54
N VAL A 43 -5.00 7.96 4.44
CA VAL A 43 -3.63 8.47 4.53
C VAL A 43 -3.59 9.84 5.20
N GLU A 44 -4.48 10.74 4.79
CA GLU A 44 -4.59 12.08 5.39
C GLU A 44 -4.93 11.98 6.89
N SER A 45 -5.84 11.08 7.28
CA SER A 45 -6.23 10.89 8.68
C SER A 45 -5.13 10.28 9.56
N ILE A 46 -4.34 9.34 9.03
CA ILE A 46 -3.30 8.66 9.84
C ILE A 46 -2.09 9.57 10.08
N TRP A 47 -1.69 10.35 9.08
CA TRP A 47 -0.43 11.11 9.11
C TRP A 47 -0.60 12.62 9.09
N GLY A 48 -1.82 13.16 8.95
CA GLY A 48 -2.06 14.61 8.93
C GLY A 48 -1.44 15.31 7.72
N VAL A 49 -1.31 14.61 6.59
CA VAL A 49 -0.73 15.11 5.34
C VAL A 49 -1.84 15.43 4.32
N GLU A 50 -1.49 16.14 3.25
CA GLU A 50 -2.40 16.37 2.11
C GLU A 50 -2.03 15.49 0.92
N VAL A 51 -2.99 14.76 0.36
CA VAL A 51 -2.77 13.86 -0.77
C VAL A 51 -3.15 14.52 -2.08
N TYR A 52 -2.18 14.69 -2.97
CA TYR A 52 -2.42 15.19 -4.32
C TYR A 52 -3.13 14.13 -5.20
N LYS A 53 -2.60 12.91 -5.24
CA LYS A 53 -3.05 11.88 -6.17
C LYS A 53 -2.93 10.47 -5.60
N VAL A 54 -3.89 9.60 -5.99
CA VAL A 54 -3.88 8.17 -5.65
C VAL A 54 -3.98 7.32 -6.93
N ASN A 55 -3.01 6.43 -7.10
CA ASN A 55 -3.00 5.39 -8.10
C ASN A 55 -3.10 4.03 -7.42
N THR A 56 -3.92 3.13 -7.94
CA THR A 56 -4.13 1.80 -7.35
C THR A 56 -3.92 0.72 -8.38
N LEU A 57 -3.37 -0.41 -7.97
CA LEU A 57 -3.24 -1.61 -8.80
C LEU A 57 -3.57 -2.86 -7.98
N ASN A 58 -4.31 -3.78 -8.60
CA ASN A 58 -4.56 -5.11 -8.05
C ASN A 58 -3.43 -6.03 -8.49
N ARG A 59 -2.87 -6.79 -7.54
CA ARG A 59 -1.77 -7.72 -7.78
C ARG A 59 -2.19 -9.12 -7.38
N VAL A 60 -2.28 -9.97 -8.40
CA VAL A 60 -2.57 -11.40 -8.23
C VAL A 60 -1.46 -12.06 -7.42
N GLY A 61 -1.88 -12.89 -6.48
CA GLY A 61 -1.01 -13.68 -5.63
C GLY A 61 -0.23 -14.70 -6.43
N LYS A 62 1.06 -14.86 -6.10
CA LYS A 62 1.92 -15.82 -6.80
C LYS A 62 1.52 -17.26 -6.43
N THR A 63 1.31 -18.08 -7.45
CA THR A 63 1.22 -19.53 -7.28
C THR A 63 2.55 -20.11 -6.82
N ARG A 64 2.49 -20.99 -5.83
CA ARG A 64 3.64 -21.65 -5.20
C ARG A 64 3.32 -23.11 -4.95
N ARG A 65 4.31 -23.98 -5.17
CA ARG A 65 4.21 -25.41 -4.89
C ARG A 65 5.01 -25.74 -3.64
N THR A 66 4.41 -26.50 -2.74
CA THR A 66 5.07 -26.97 -1.52
C THR A 66 5.94 -28.18 -1.86
N ARG A 67 7.25 -28.05 -1.67
CA ARG A 67 8.27 -29.04 -2.06
C ARG A 67 8.11 -30.42 -1.39
N GLY A 68 7.42 -30.52 -0.26
CA GLY A 68 7.21 -31.79 0.46
C GLY A 68 5.92 -32.56 0.12
N THR A 69 4.85 -31.86 -0.27
CA THR A 69 3.53 -32.48 -0.50
C THR A 69 3.09 -32.44 -1.96
N ASN A 70 3.87 -31.80 -2.84
CA ASN A 70 3.52 -31.52 -4.23
C ASN A 70 2.20 -30.74 -4.43
N ARG A 71 1.62 -30.18 -3.36
CA ARG A 71 0.42 -29.36 -3.42
C ARG A 71 0.75 -27.98 -3.95
N THR A 72 -0.10 -27.50 -4.87
CA THR A 72 -0.04 -26.14 -5.39
C THR A 72 -1.02 -25.27 -4.60
N GLY A 73 -0.54 -24.14 -4.09
CA GLY A 73 -1.35 -23.12 -3.45
C GLY A 73 -1.05 -21.74 -4.05
N GLN A 74 -1.91 -20.76 -3.76
CA GLN A 74 -1.73 -19.39 -4.19
C GLN A 74 -1.63 -18.48 -2.98
N LYS A 75 -0.73 -17.50 -3.04
CA LYS A 75 -0.74 -16.42 -2.04
C LYS A 75 -2.00 -15.57 -2.19
N PRO A 76 -2.46 -14.87 -1.13
CA PRO A 76 -3.56 -13.92 -1.26
C PRO A 76 -3.25 -12.83 -2.29
N ASP A 77 -4.29 -12.41 -2.99
CA ASP A 77 -4.25 -11.20 -3.81
C ASP A 77 -4.10 -9.97 -2.92
N THR A 78 -3.47 -8.94 -3.46
CA THR A 78 -3.22 -7.69 -2.73
C THR A 78 -3.54 -6.51 -3.61
N LYS A 79 -3.97 -5.41 -3.01
CA LYS A 79 -4.03 -4.12 -3.68
C LYS A 79 -2.87 -3.26 -3.21
N ARG A 80 -2.22 -2.56 -4.14
CA ARG A 80 -1.24 -1.53 -3.82
C ARG A 80 -1.82 -0.17 -4.16
N ALA A 81 -1.57 0.79 -3.28
CA ALA A 81 -1.80 2.20 -3.53
C ALA A 81 -0.45 2.90 -3.66
N ILE A 82 -0.31 3.73 -4.68
CA ILE A 82 0.80 4.66 -4.90
C ILE A 82 0.19 6.04 -4.69
N VAL A 83 0.65 6.73 -3.65
CA VAL A 83 0.06 7.96 -3.14
C VAL A 83 1.09 9.06 -3.28
N THR A 84 0.72 10.12 -4.01
CA THR A 84 1.53 11.31 -4.18
C THR A 84 1.02 12.37 -3.21
N LEU A 85 1.89 12.89 -2.35
CA LEU A 85 1.56 13.99 -1.45
C LEU A 85 1.59 15.33 -2.18
N ALA A 86 0.83 16.30 -1.68
CA ALA A 86 0.93 17.68 -2.14
C ALA A 86 2.19 18.35 -1.58
N ALA A 87 2.49 18.08 -0.30
CA ALA A 87 3.69 18.51 0.40
C ALA A 87 3.92 17.65 1.65
N GLY A 88 5.11 17.76 2.24
CA GLY A 88 5.48 17.05 3.46
C GLY A 88 5.97 15.63 3.23
N GLU A 89 6.22 14.92 4.33
CA GLU A 89 6.81 13.59 4.32
C GLU A 89 6.10 12.68 5.34
N ILE A 90 6.06 11.38 5.04
CA ILE A 90 5.54 10.37 5.97
C ILE A 90 6.72 9.59 6.56
N PRO A 91 6.90 9.58 7.90
CA PRO A 91 7.94 8.79 8.55
C PRO A 91 7.53 7.31 8.60
N LEU A 92 7.89 6.53 7.58
CA LEU A 92 7.48 5.13 7.45
C LEU A 92 8.44 4.11 8.07
N PHE A 93 9.72 4.46 8.22
CA PHE A 93 10.79 3.49 8.51
C PHE A 93 11.75 3.91 9.63
N GLU A 94 11.41 4.95 10.38
CA GLU A 94 12.20 5.36 11.54
C GLU A 94 11.77 4.57 12.79
N ASN A 95 12.75 4.23 13.63
CA ASN A 95 12.57 3.48 14.88
C ASN A 95 12.09 4.38 16.02
#